data_AF-R5CDT5-F1
#
_entry.id   AF-R5CDT5-F1
#
_cell.length_a   1.000
_cell.length_b   1.000
_cell.length_c   1.000
_cell.angle_alpha   90.00
_cell.angle_beta   90.00
_cell.angle_gamma   90.00
#
_symmetry.space_group_name_H-M   'P 1'
#
loop_
_entity.id
_entity.type
_entity.pdbx_description
1 polymer ?
#
loop_
_entity_poly.entity_id
_entity_poly.type
_entity_poly.pdbx_seq_one_letter_code
_entity_poly.pdbx_strand_id
1 'polypeptide(L)'
;MCCYVNSIEEQGRDHVSSILLEDQYFDSEVNFCRVYATDILQYLERILLRGGISYFVKEENSSFLSKLFSMHRSGFIVRINCRDMEKAMYLTENLRGIEILGRIPEEEWTPRRERLWREEREREERYYYRESEWRDQSYYYERTQRA
;
A
#
# COMPACT_ATOMS: atom_id res chain seq x y z
N MET A 1 -5.63 -10.50 -1.14
CA MET A 1 -6.92 -10.92 -0.52
C MET A 1 -6.72 -11.04 0.99
N CYS A 2 -7.00 -9.97 1.71
CA CYS A 2 -7.23 -9.83 3.15
C CYS A 2 -8.06 -8.54 3.28
N CYS A 3 -9.15 -8.39 4.02
CA CYS A 3 -10.20 -9.31 4.48
C CYS A 3 -11.54 -8.58 4.27
N TYR A 4 -12.61 -9.34 4.16
CA TYR A 4 -13.99 -8.88 3.98
C TYR A 4 -14.61 -8.52 5.34
N VAL A 5 -15.28 -7.36 5.46
CA VAL A 5 -16.29 -7.12 6.50
C VAL A 5 -17.46 -6.38 5.84
N ASN A 6 -18.65 -6.99 5.90
CA ASN A 6 -19.89 -6.43 5.38
C ASN A 6 -20.49 -5.40 6.37
N SER A 7 -21.00 -4.34 5.75
CA SER A 7 -22.07 -3.37 6.08
C SER A 7 -22.83 -3.46 7.41
N ILE A 8 -23.24 -2.28 7.92
CA ILE A 8 -24.63 -1.90 8.22
C ILE A 8 -24.75 -0.36 8.16
N GLU A 9 -25.75 0.15 7.44
CA GLU A 9 -26.23 1.54 7.46
C GLU A 9 -27.01 1.84 8.76
N GLU A 10 -26.86 3.02 9.35
CA GLU A 10 -27.92 4.03 9.50
C GLU A 10 -27.53 5.18 10.45
N GLN A 11 -28.31 6.26 10.35
CA GLN A 11 -28.04 7.65 10.70
C GLN A 11 -27.94 7.95 12.21
N GLY A 12 -27.14 8.97 12.56
CA GLY A 12 -27.18 9.60 13.88
C GLY A 12 -26.15 10.73 14.02
N ARG A 13 -26.62 11.97 13.91
CA ARG A 13 -25.84 13.20 14.15
C ARG A 13 -25.56 13.33 15.65
N ASP A 14 -24.29 13.28 16.06
CA ASP A 14 -23.79 13.89 17.30
C ASP A 14 -22.32 14.28 17.14
N HIS A 15 -21.97 15.45 17.69
CA HIS A 15 -20.62 16.02 17.70
C HIS A 15 -19.64 15.12 18.47
N VAL A 16 -19.06 14.13 17.79
CA VAL A 16 -17.98 13.31 18.33
C VAL A 16 -16.68 13.74 17.65
N SER A 17 -15.73 14.18 18.48
CA SER A 17 -14.39 14.67 18.15
C SER A 17 -13.85 14.14 16.81
N SER A 18 -13.49 15.07 15.92
CA SER A 18 -12.97 14.87 14.54
C SER A 18 -11.65 14.09 14.42
N ILE A 19 -11.29 13.32 15.44
CA ILE A 19 -10.09 12.50 15.54
C ILE A 19 -10.38 11.03 15.22
N LEU A 20 -11.65 10.60 15.26
CA LEU A 20 -12.09 9.29 14.77
C LEU A 20 -12.53 9.41 13.31
N LEU A 21 -11.60 9.79 12.43
CA LEU A 21 -11.77 9.55 11.00
C LEU A 21 -11.59 8.04 10.78
N GLU A 22 -12.65 7.40 10.29
CA GLU A 22 -12.84 5.97 9.98
C GLU A 22 -11.86 5.40 8.91
N ASP A 23 -10.66 5.95 8.81
CA ASP A 23 -9.66 5.64 7.78
C ASP A 23 -8.24 5.51 8.39
N GLN A 24 -8.13 5.32 9.71
CA GLN A 24 -6.85 5.03 10.35
C GLN A 24 -6.53 3.54 10.16
N TYR A 25 -6.08 3.21 8.95
CA TYR A 25 -5.44 1.94 8.63
C TYR A 25 -4.12 1.84 9.41
N PHE A 26 -4.20 1.45 10.68
CA PHE A 26 -3.08 1.49 11.62
C PHE A 26 -2.07 0.36 11.46
N ASP A 27 -2.36 -0.66 10.66
CA ASP A 27 -1.39 -1.75 10.43
C ASP A 27 -0.63 -1.51 9.13
N SER A 28 0.26 -0.51 9.17
CA SER A 28 1.21 -0.23 8.09
C SER A 28 2.41 -1.18 8.10
N GLU A 29 2.44 -2.16 9.02
CA GLU A 29 3.52 -3.13 9.09
C GLU A 29 3.30 -4.29 8.13
N VAL A 30 4.31 -4.59 7.33
CA VAL A 30 4.29 -5.65 6.33
C VAL A 30 5.40 -6.65 6.57
N ASN A 31 5.15 -7.92 6.28
CA ASN A 31 6.20 -8.93 6.29
C ASN A 31 7.18 -8.62 5.15
N PHE A 32 8.40 -8.26 5.49
CA PHE A 32 9.42 -7.84 4.54
C PHE A 32 10.23 -9.03 4.04
N CYS A 33 10.85 -9.77 4.94
CA CYS A 33 11.68 -10.91 4.57
C CYS A 33 11.70 -11.99 5.65
N ARG A 34 12.08 -13.20 5.27
CA ARG A 34 12.39 -14.31 6.17
C ARG A 34 13.90 -14.56 6.20
N VAL A 35 14.41 -14.86 7.38
CA VAL A 35 15.83 -15.17 7.61
C VAL A 35 15.93 -16.45 8.43
N TYR A 36 16.78 -17.39 8.01
CA TYR A 36 16.96 -18.67 8.70
C TYR A 36 18.21 -18.74 9.59
N ALA A 37 19.14 -17.80 9.42
CA ALA A 37 20.41 -17.78 10.13
C ALA A 37 20.53 -16.53 11.00
N THR A 38 20.92 -16.72 12.26
CA THR A 38 20.95 -15.65 13.28
C THR A 38 22.01 -14.58 12.98
N ASP A 39 23.13 -14.96 12.37
CA ASP A 39 24.19 -14.05 11.93
C ASP A 39 23.72 -13.11 10.82
N ILE A 40 22.98 -13.65 9.84
CA ILE A 40 22.35 -12.87 8.77
C ILE A 40 21.27 -11.95 9.35
N LEU A 41 20.49 -12.40 10.33
CA LEU A 41 19.50 -11.57 11.02
C LEU A 41 20.17 -10.37 11.69
N GLN A 42 21.21 -10.58 12.50
CA GLN A 42 21.94 -9.48 13.15
C GLN A 42 22.58 -8.50 12.16
N TYR A 43 23.00 -8.99 11.00
CA TYR A 43 23.52 -8.12 9.94
C TYR A 43 22.40 -7.29 9.29
N LEU A 44 21.26 -7.90 8.99
CA LEU A 44 20.08 -7.24 8.47
C LEU A 44 19.56 -6.16 9.43
N GLU A 45 19.45 -6.46 10.72
CA GLU A 45 19.03 -5.51 11.76
C GLU A 45 19.92 -4.26 11.77
N ARG A 46 21.24 -4.44 11.67
CA ARG A 46 22.19 -3.33 11.59
C ARG A 46 22.01 -2.49 10.33
N ILE A 47 21.71 -3.11 9.19
CA ILE A 47 21.42 -2.39 7.94
C ILE A 47 20.14 -1.57 8.09
N LEU A 48 19.07 -2.17 8.59
CA LEU A 48 17.77 -1.50 8.75
C LEU A 48 17.87 -0.31 9.72
N LEU A 49 18.51 -0.50 10.87
CA LEU A 49 18.72 0.57 11.85
C LEU A 49 19.58 1.71 11.31
N ARG A 50 20.67 1.39 10.59
CA ARG A 50 21.49 2.43 9.91
C ARG A 50 20.70 3.16 8.83
N GLY A 51 19.77 2.47 8.19
CA GLY A 51 18.79 3.05 7.26
C GLY A 51 17.70 3.86 7.95
N GLY A 52 17.61 3.89 9.29
CA GLY A 52 16.53 4.55 10.02
C GLY A 52 15.18 3.84 9.86
N ILE A 53 15.19 2.55 9.54
CA ILE A 53 13.99 1.74 9.31
C ILE A 53 13.64 1.02 10.60
N SER A 54 12.44 1.27 11.12
CA SER A 54 11.90 0.51 12.26
C SER A 54 11.51 -0.88 11.81
N TYR A 55 11.85 -1.89 12.60
CA TYR A 55 11.55 -3.29 12.29
C TYR A 55 11.06 -4.06 13.52
N PHE A 56 10.33 -5.13 13.26
CA PHE A 56 9.89 -6.11 14.26
C PHE A 56 10.26 -7.51 13.81
N VAL A 57 10.77 -8.33 14.73
CA VAL A 57 11.14 -9.72 14.45
C VAL A 57 10.13 -10.65 15.09
N LYS A 58 9.55 -11.52 14.29
CA LYS A 58 8.67 -12.60 14.73
C LYS A 58 9.37 -13.93 14.51
N GLU A 59 9.52 -14.72 15.56
CA GLU A 59 9.94 -16.11 15.41
C GLU A 59 8.79 -16.91 14.78
N GLU A 60 9.08 -17.61 13.68
CA GLU A 60 8.12 -18.50 13.02
C GLU A 60 8.01 -19.77 13.86
N ASN A 61 7.19 -19.69 14.90
CA ASN A 61 6.89 -20.82 15.76
C ASN A 61 6.33 -21.94 14.89
N SER A 62 7.14 -22.99 14.70
CA SER A 62 6.69 -24.19 14.04
C SER A 62 5.62 -24.82 14.93
N SER A 63 4.35 -24.68 14.56
CA SER A 63 3.25 -25.33 15.27
C SER A 63 3.51 -26.83 15.40
N PHE A 64 3.05 -27.41 16.50
CA PHE A 64 3.19 -28.81 16.97
C PHE A 64 3.24 -29.94 15.92
N LEU A 65 2.77 -29.73 14.70
CA LEU A 65 2.86 -30.63 13.55
C LEU A 65 4.29 -30.74 12.96
N SER A 66 5.19 -29.79 13.24
CA SER A 66 6.59 -29.83 12.84
C SER A 66 7.41 -30.92 13.54
N LYS A 67 6.92 -31.46 14.66
CA LYS A 67 7.54 -32.61 15.34
C LYS A 67 7.37 -33.92 14.58
N LEU A 68 6.42 -34.02 13.64
CA LEU A 68 6.19 -35.26 12.88
C LEU A 68 6.96 -35.31 11.55
N PHE A 69 7.41 -34.15 11.04
CA PHE A 69 8.19 -34.03 9.81
C PHE A 69 9.44 -33.20 10.11
N SER A 70 10.54 -33.88 10.41
CA SER A 70 11.84 -33.35 10.89
C SER A 70 12.62 -32.45 9.91
N MET A 71 11.94 -31.63 9.10
CA MET A 71 12.58 -30.91 7.99
C MET A 71 12.20 -29.42 7.86
N HIS A 72 11.54 -28.82 8.85
CA HIS A 72 11.30 -27.38 8.86
C HIS A 72 12.23 -26.67 9.86
N ARG A 73 13.19 -25.92 9.31
CA ARG A 73 14.02 -24.97 10.07
C ARG A 73 13.14 -23.81 10.52
N SER A 74 13.09 -23.54 11.82
CA SER A 74 12.47 -22.35 12.38
C SER A 74 13.16 -21.11 11.81
N GLY A 75 12.41 -20.23 11.15
CA GLY A 75 12.90 -18.98 10.58
C GLY A 75 12.43 -17.78 11.39
N PHE A 76 13.03 -16.62 11.12
CA PHE A 76 12.63 -15.33 11.63
C PHE A 76 11.94 -14.55 10.51
N ILE A 77 10.76 -14.03 10.78
CA ILE A 77 10.06 -13.11 9.87
C ILE A 77 10.32 -11.69 10.36
N VAL A 78 10.93 -10.88 9.50
CA VAL A 78 11.16 -9.46 9.75
C VAL A 78 10.02 -8.66 9.13
N ARG A 79 9.39 -7.81 9.95
CA ARG A 79 8.33 -6.88 9.56
C ARG A 79 8.87 -5.46 9.61
N ILE A 80 8.46 -4.61 8.67
CA ILE A 80 8.84 -3.19 8.60
C ILE A 80 7.62 -2.35 8.24
N ASN A 81 7.72 -1.03 8.37
CA ASN A 81 6.69 -0.13 7.86
C ASN A 81 6.64 -0.16 6.33
N CYS A 82 5.44 -0.18 5.74
CA CYS A 82 5.24 -0.18 4.30
C CYS A 82 5.89 1.02 3.60
N ARG A 83 5.97 2.18 4.27
CA ARG A 83 6.64 3.40 3.76
C ARG A 83 8.14 3.21 3.56
N ASP A 84 8.75 2.32 4.32
CA ASP A 84 10.19 2.06 4.28
C ASP A 84 10.53 0.91 3.34
N MET A 85 9.55 0.29 2.66
CA MET A 85 9.77 -0.90 1.87
C MET A 85 10.75 -0.69 0.72
N GLU A 86 10.60 0.40 -0.04
CA GLU A 86 11.49 0.71 -1.17
C GLU A 86 12.94 0.89 -0.69
N LYS A 87 13.12 1.60 0.41
CA LYS A 87 14.43 1.81 1.03
C LYS A 87 15.02 0.52 1.57
N ALA A 88 14.21 -0.32 2.23
CA ALA A 88 14.64 -1.62 2.73
C ALA A 88 15.06 -2.55 1.58
N MET A 89 14.31 -2.56 0.48
CA MET A 89 14.67 -3.32 -0.72
C MET A 89 16.02 -2.87 -1.28
N TYR A 90 16.22 -1.56 -1.45
CA TYR A 90 17.50 -1.02 -1.94
C TYR A 90 18.68 -1.39 -1.03
N LEU A 91 18.52 -1.26 0.30
CA LEU A 91 19.57 -1.56 1.26
C LEU A 91 19.92 -3.06 1.36
N THR A 92 18.99 -3.93 0.98
CA THR A 92 19.14 -5.39 1.09
C THR A 92 19.37 -6.10 -0.25
N GLU A 93 19.41 -5.37 -1.37
CA GLU A 93 19.57 -5.91 -2.72
C GLU A 93 20.78 -6.86 -2.86
N ASN A 94 21.87 -6.54 -2.17
CA ASN A 94 23.12 -7.31 -2.22
C ASN A 94 23.26 -8.32 -1.08
N LEU A 95 22.28 -8.42 -0.17
CA LEU A 95 22.33 -9.32 0.97
C LEU A 95 21.86 -10.72 0.55
N ARG A 96 22.77 -11.70 0.68
CA ARG A 96 22.43 -13.12 0.45
C ARG A 96 21.95 -13.77 1.74
N GLY A 97 21.14 -14.82 1.62
CA GLY A 97 20.65 -15.59 2.77
C GLY A 97 19.37 -15.04 3.39
N ILE A 98 18.71 -14.09 2.72
CA ILE A 98 17.37 -13.60 3.05
C ILE A 98 16.38 -14.02 1.96
N GLU A 99 15.15 -14.31 2.36
CA GLU A 99 14.03 -14.59 1.46
C GLU A 99 13.09 -13.39 1.51
N ILE A 100 13.03 -12.56 0.46
CA ILE A 100 12.11 -11.40 0.41
C ILE A 100 10.67 -11.92 0.28
N LEU A 101 9.83 -11.53 1.23
CA LEU A 101 8.41 -11.91 1.31
C LEU A 101 7.49 -10.77 0.83
N GLY A 102 7.89 -9.52 1.09
CA GLY A 102 7.11 -8.33 0.80
C GLY A 102 7.08 -8.04 -0.71
N ARG A 103 5.90 -7.71 -1.23
CA ARG A 103 5.74 -7.05 -2.52
C ARG A 103 5.37 -5.59 -2.22
N ILE A 104 5.91 -4.65 -2.99
CA ILE A 104 5.39 -3.27 -2.99
C ILE A 104 3.89 -3.40 -3.29
N PRO A 105 2.98 -2.96 -2.40
CA PRO A 105 1.57 -3.02 -2.71
C PRO A 105 1.37 -2.20 -3.99
N GLU A 106 0.95 -2.87 -5.07
CA GLU A 106 0.43 -2.18 -6.25
C GLU A 106 -0.63 -1.21 -5.73
N GLU A 107 -0.40 0.08 -5.99
CA GLU A 107 -1.12 1.22 -5.41
C GLU A 107 -2.51 0.85 -4.88
N GLU A 108 -2.56 0.58 -3.57
CA GLU A 108 -3.75 0.01 -2.96
C GLU A 108 -4.90 1.01 -3.11
N TRP A 109 -6.01 0.56 -3.69
CA TRP A 109 -7.23 1.36 -3.75
C TRP A 109 -7.59 1.79 -2.33
N THR A 110 -7.73 3.10 -2.11
CA THR A 110 -8.22 3.65 -0.85
C THR A 110 -9.47 4.48 -1.12
N PRO A 111 -10.45 4.55 -0.19
CA PRO A 111 -11.65 5.37 -0.36
C PRO A 111 -11.33 6.84 -0.70
N ARG A 112 -10.24 7.37 -0.12
CA ARG A 112 -9.72 8.70 -0.43
C ARG A 112 -9.18 8.82 -1.86
N ARG A 113 -8.42 7.83 -2.32
CA ARG A 113 -7.83 7.80 -3.66
C ARG A 113 -8.88 7.60 -4.75
N GLU A 114 -9.90 6.79 -4.48
CA GLU A 114 -11.06 6.65 -5.37
C GLU A 114 -11.81 7.98 -5.53
N ARG A 115 -11.96 8.75 -4.45
CA ARG A 115 -12.57 10.08 -4.50
C ARG A 115 -11.77 11.02 -5.40
N LEU A 116 -10.45 11.05 -5.26
CA LEU A 116 -9.56 11.85 -6.12
C LEU A 116 -9.68 11.44 -7.60
N TRP A 117 -9.68 10.15 -7.90
CA TRP A 117 -9.88 9.66 -9.27
C TRP A 117 -11.28 9.98 -9.82
N ARG A 118 -12.31 10.04 -8.98
CA ARG A 118 -13.65 10.48 -9.39
C ARG A 118 -13.65 11.96 -9.74
N GLU A 119 -13.07 12.80 -8.89
CA GLU A 119 -12.93 14.24 -9.14
C GLU A 119 -12.09 14.54 -10.39
N GLU A 120 -11.05 13.74 -10.64
CA GLU A 120 -10.20 13.85 -11.82
C GLU A 120 -10.94 13.47 -13.09
N ARG A 121 -11.67 12.34 -13.10
CA ARG A 121 -12.55 11.95 -14.22
C ARG A 121 -13.61 13.00 -14.50
N GLU A 122 -14.28 13.53 -13.46
CA GLU A 122 -15.27 14.61 -13.62
C GLU A 122 -14.64 15.92 -14.13
N ARG A 123 -13.36 16.18 -13.81
CA ARG A 123 -12.63 17.34 -14.32
C ARG A 123 -12.27 17.14 -15.80
N GLU A 124 -11.81 15.96 -16.17
CA GLU A 124 -11.51 15.59 -17.56
C GLU A 124 -12.76 15.60 -18.44
N GLU A 125 -13.87 15.02 -17.96
CA GLU A 125 -15.15 15.07 -18.66
C GLU A 125 -15.62 16.50 -18.88
N ARG A 126 -15.57 17.35 -17.84
CA ARG A 126 -15.89 18.78 -17.98
C ARG A 126 -14.99 19.51 -18.97
N TYR A 127 -13.71 19.17 -19.00
CA TYR A 127 -12.77 19.73 -19.97
C TYR A 127 -13.15 19.33 -21.41
N TYR A 128 -13.41 18.04 -21.64
CA TYR A 128 -13.81 17.52 -22.95
C TYR A 128 -15.11 18.15 -23.46
N TYR A 129 -16.14 18.22 -22.62
CA TYR A 129 -17.41 18.87 -22.99
C TYR A 129 -17.22 20.35 -23.32
N ARG A 130 -16.48 21.09 -22.49
CA ARG A 130 -16.15 22.50 -22.77
C ARG A 130 -15.44 22.64 -24.12
N GLU A 131 -14.43 21.83 -24.39
CA GLU A 131 -13.69 21.90 -25.67
C GLU A 131 -14.58 21.57 -26.88
N SER A 132 -15.49 20.60 -26.74
CA SER A 132 -16.44 20.25 -27.80
C SER A 132 -17.41 21.40 -28.12
N GLU A 133 -17.94 22.09 -27.12
CA GLU A 133 -18.78 23.28 -27.31
C GLU A 133 -18.03 24.42 -28.01
N TRP A 134 -16.75 24.63 -27.67
CA TRP A 134 -15.90 25.61 -28.35
C TRP A 134 -15.70 25.27 -29.83
N ARG A 135 -15.50 23.99 -30.17
CA ARG A 135 -15.34 23.54 -31.56
C ARG A 135 -16.63 23.74 -32.36
N ASP A 136 -17.77 23.37 -31.80
CA ASP A 136 -19.07 23.54 -32.45
C ASP A 136 -19.39 25.03 -32.67
N GLN A 137 -19.16 25.89 -31.68
CA GLN A 137 -19.33 27.34 -31.85
C GLN A 137 -18.40 27.93 -32.91
N SER A 138 -17.14 27.49 -32.97
CA SER A 138 -16.20 27.95 -34.00
C SER A 138 -16.66 27.57 -35.41
N TYR A 139 -17.19 26.36 -35.58
CA TYR A 139 -17.72 25.88 -36.86
C TYR A 139 -18.93 26.71 -37.34
N TYR A 140 -19.86 27.04 -36.44
CA TYR A 140 -21.00 27.90 -36.78
C TYR A 140 -20.60 29.33 -37.14
N TYR A 141 -19.60 29.88 -36.43
CA TYR A 141 -19.10 31.23 -36.69
C TYR A 141 -18.38 31.32 -38.04
N GLU A 142 -17.56 30.32 -38.40
CA GLU A 142 -16.90 30.28 -39.71
C GLU A 142 -17.89 30.10 -40.88
N ARG A 143 -18.97 29.35 -40.68
CA ARG A 143 -19.97 29.11 -41.73
C ARG A 143 -20.82 30.33 -42.05
N THR A 144 -21.09 31.17 -41.05
CA THR A 144 -21.87 32.40 -41.20
C THR A 144 -21.07 33.54 -41.82
N GLN A 145 -19.74 33.55 -41.70
CA GLN A 145 -18.89 34.54 -42.40
C GLN A 145 -18.61 34.19 -43.87
N ARG A 146 -18.93 32.97 -44.31
CA ARG A 146 -18.76 32.52 -45.71
C ARG A 146 -20.04 32.58 -46.55
N ALA A 147 -21.17 32.97 -45.96
CA ALA A 147 -22.46 33.16 -46.62
C ALA A 147 -22.71 34.64 -46.88
#